data_AF-A6JDX6-F1
#
_entry.id   AF-A6JDX6-F1
#
_cell.length_a   1.000
_cell.length_b   1.000
_cell.length_c   1.000
_cell.angle_alpha   90.00
_cell.angle_beta   90.00
_cell.angle_gamma   90.00
#
_symmetry.space_group_name_H-M   'P 1'
#
loop_
_entity.id
_entity.type
_entity.pdbx_description
1 polymer ?
#
loop_
_entity_poly.entity_id
_entity_poly.type
_entity_poly.pdbx_seq_one_letter_code
_entity_poly.pdbx_strand_id
1 'polypeptide(L)'
;MAVPGPTARASARPRLDLQLVQKFIRIQKVFFPSWSSQNVLMFMTLLCVALLEQLVIYQVGLIPSQYYGVLGNKDLDGFKALTFLAVALIVLNSTLKSFDQFTCNLLYVSWRKDLTEHLHQLYFRARVYYTLNVLRDDIDNPTGWLGPVSIFGYFILGTMVNKTLMGPIVTKLVQQEKLEGDFRFKHMQIRVNAEPAAFYRYRDCF
;
A
#
# COMPACT_ATOMS: atom_id res chain seq x y z
N MET A 1 61.28 -11.84 24.87
CA MET A 1 59.97 -11.78 25.55
C MET A 1 58.93 -11.41 24.52
N ALA A 2 58.16 -12.39 24.03
CA ALA A 2 57.12 -12.17 23.03
C ALA A 2 55.84 -11.69 23.74
N VAL A 3 55.33 -10.52 23.34
CA VAL A 3 54.05 -9.98 23.81
C VAL A 3 52.94 -10.82 23.16
N PRO A 4 52.00 -11.41 23.93
CA PRO A 4 50.93 -12.19 23.34
C PRO A 4 49.96 -11.24 22.60
N GLY A 5 49.74 -11.51 21.32
CA GLY A 5 48.78 -10.77 20.49
C GLY A 5 47.34 -10.93 20.98
N PRO A 6 46.44 -9.99 20.67
CA PRO A 6 45.08 -10.00 21.17
C PRO A 6 44.32 -11.22 20.63
N THR A 7 43.69 -11.95 21.54
CA THR A 7 42.84 -13.11 21.23
C THR A 7 41.62 -12.63 20.44
N ALA A 8 41.56 -13.01 19.15
CA ALA A 8 40.40 -12.79 18.30
C ALA A 8 39.19 -13.51 18.91
N ARG A 9 38.33 -12.76 19.61
CA ARG A 9 37.05 -13.27 20.10
C ARG A 9 36.17 -13.55 18.90
N ALA A 10 35.82 -14.81 18.69
CA ALA A 10 34.92 -15.26 17.65
C ALA A 10 33.66 -14.37 17.64
N SER A 11 33.45 -13.64 16.55
CA SER A 11 32.25 -12.84 16.33
C SER A 11 31.05 -13.78 16.29
N ALA A 12 30.26 -13.76 17.36
CA ALA A 12 29.01 -14.49 17.44
C ALA A 12 28.10 -14.02 16.30
N ARG A 13 27.89 -14.89 15.31
CA ARG A 13 26.99 -14.63 14.19
C ARG A 13 25.63 -14.19 14.75
N PRO A 14 25.06 -13.07 14.29
CA PRO A 14 23.77 -12.61 14.78
C PRO A 14 22.71 -13.63 14.37
N ARG A 15 22.25 -14.45 15.31
CA ARG A 15 21.06 -15.26 15.14
C ARG A 15 19.88 -14.29 14.97
N LEU A 16 19.02 -14.55 13.98
CA LEU A 16 17.76 -13.85 13.72
C LEU A 16 16.82 -14.08 14.92
N ASP A 17 17.12 -13.44 16.04
CA ASP A 17 16.40 -13.61 17.30
C ASP A 17 15.26 -12.60 17.41
N LEU A 18 14.29 -12.89 18.29
CA LEU A 18 13.19 -11.99 18.69
C LEU A 18 13.70 -10.59 19.11
N GLN A 19 14.97 -10.50 19.52
CA GLN A 19 15.68 -9.27 19.82
C GLN A 19 15.86 -8.33 18.60
N LEU A 20 15.96 -8.87 17.39
CA LEU A 20 16.04 -8.09 16.15
C LEU A 20 14.69 -7.40 15.88
N VAL A 21 13.58 -8.12 16.09
CA VAL A 21 12.21 -7.58 16.02
C VAL A 21 11.99 -6.54 17.13
N GLN A 22 12.50 -6.77 18.33
CA GLN A 22 12.37 -5.81 19.44
C GLN A 22 13.17 -4.52 19.19
N LYS A 23 14.39 -4.63 18.61
CA LYS A 23 15.18 -3.48 18.15
C LYS A 23 14.49 -2.75 17.00
N PHE A 24 13.89 -3.48 16.07
CA PHE A 24 13.12 -2.93 14.97
C PHE A 24 11.86 -2.19 15.42
N ILE A 25 11.08 -2.76 16.36
CA ILE A 25 9.90 -2.11 16.95
C ILE A 25 10.31 -0.84 17.72
N ARG A 26 11.48 -0.84 18.37
CA ARG A 26 12.01 0.35 19.05
C ARG A 26 12.38 1.45 18.04
N ILE A 27 12.93 1.09 16.88
CA ILE A 27 13.19 2.03 15.76
C ILE A 27 11.86 2.49 15.13
N GLN A 28 10.87 1.61 14.98
CA GLN A 28 9.56 1.95 14.43
C GLN A 28 8.80 2.95 15.32
N LYS A 29 8.97 2.87 16.65
CA LYS A 29 8.49 3.87 17.62
C LYS A 29 9.16 5.24 17.50
N VAL A 30 10.33 5.35 16.87
CA VAL A 30 10.97 6.65 16.59
C VAL A 30 10.29 7.36 15.41
N PHE A 31 9.74 6.61 14.45
CA PHE A 31 8.99 7.20 13.33
C PHE A 31 7.62 7.77 13.75
N PHE A 32 7.05 7.25 14.84
CA PHE A 32 5.80 7.73 15.45
C PHE A 32 6.02 8.05 16.94
N PRO A 33 6.75 9.13 17.28
CA PRO A 33 7.19 9.41 18.64
C PRO A 33 6.02 9.82 19.57
N SER A 34 4.92 10.33 19.02
CA SER A 34 3.71 10.73 19.74
C SER A 34 2.52 10.74 18.77
N TRP A 35 1.33 10.40 19.27
CA TRP A 35 0.05 10.44 18.55
C TRP A 35 -0.33 11.83 18.01
N SER A 36 0.39 12.88 18.41
CA SER A 36 0.23 14.26 17.95
C SER A 36 1.56 14.81 17.44
N SER A 37 2.13 14.14 16.43
CA SER A 37 3.30 14.62 15.70
C SER A 37 2.95 14.80 14.22
N GLN A 38 3.65 15.70 13.54
CA GLN A 38 3.40 16.04 12.12
C GLN A 38 3.35 14.78 11.23
N ASN A 39 4.17 13.77 11.51
CA ASN A 39 4.19 12.50 10.79
C ASN A 39 2.92 11.66 10.98
N VAL A 40 2.32 11.68 12.18
CA VAL A 40 1.03 11.00 12.44
C VAL A 40 -0.09 11.72 11.71
N LEU A 41 -0.08 13.06 11.69
CA LEU A 41 -1.07 13.83 10.94
C LEU A 41 -0.96 13.53 9.43
N MET A 42 0.25 13.52 8.87
CA MET A 42 0.49 13.16 7.47
C MET A 42 0.06 11.72 7.14
N PHE A 43 0.25 10.78 8.06
CA PHE A 43 -0.21 9.41 7.90
C PHE A 43 -1.74 9.30 8.00
N MET A 44 -2.38 10.05 8.90
CA MET A 44 -3.85 10.09 9.02
C MET A 44 -4.50 10.75 7.80
N THR A 45 -3.90 11.82 7.26
CA THR A 45 -4.36 12.42 6.00
C THR A 45 -4.22 11.44 4.85
N LEU A 46 -3.12 10.68 4.78
CA LEU A 46 -2.91 9.65 3.77
C LEU A 46 -3.94 8.52 3.90
N LEU A 47 -4.21 8.04 5.12
CA LEU A 47 -5.24 7.03 5.38
C LEU A 47 -6.63 7.52 4.93
N CYS A 48 -6.97 8.77 5.25
CA CYS A 48 -8.25 9.36 4.86
C CYS A 48 -8.37 9.51 3.34
N VAL A 49 -7.32 9.99 2.67
CA VAL A 49 -7.27 10.11 1.21
C VAL A 49 -7.37 8.74 0.54
N ALA A 50 -6.68 7.72 1.06
CA ALA A 50 -6.73 6.36 0.52
C ALA A 50 -8.12 5.72 0.65
N LEU A 51 -8.79 5.90 1.80
CA LEU A 51 -10.17 5.44 1.98
C LEU A 51 -11.13 6.17 1.03
N LEU A 52 -10.95 7.48 0.85
CA LEU A 52 -11.77 8.28 -0.05
C LEU A 52 -11.54 7.90 -1.52
N GLU A 53 -10.29 7.63 -1.93
CA GLU A 53 -9.95 7.08 -3.25
C GLU A 53 -10.70 5.76 -3.50
N GLN A 54 -10.69 4.84 -2.53
CA GLN A 54 -11.42 3.56 -2.64
C GLN A 54 -12.93 3.74 -2.82
N LEU A 55 -13.54 4.70 -2.12
CA LEU A 55 -14.96 5.03 -2.29
C LEU A 55 -15.25 5.59 -3.69
N VAL A 56 -14.38 6.46 -4.22
CA VAL A 56 -14.53 7.01 -5.57
C VAL A 56 -14.36 5.92 -6.63
N ILE A 57 -13.38 5.04 -6.48
CA ILE A 57 -13.17 3.89 -7.39
C ILE A 57 -14.39 2.96 -7.37
N TYR A 58 -14.95 2.68 -6.20
CA TYR A 58 -16.17 1.90 -6.08
C TYR A 58 -17.33 2.56 -6.84
N GLN A 59 -17.52 3.87 -6.67
CA GLN A 59 -18.57 4.60 -7.38
C GLN A 59 -18.37 4.56 -8.90
N VAL A 60 -17.13 4.72 -9.38
CA VAL A 60 -16.77 4.61 -10.80
C VAL A 60 -17.07 3.20 -11.33
N GLY A 61 -16.83 2.16 -10.53
CA GLY A 61 -17.14 0.77 -10.88
C GLY A 61 -18.64 0.46 -11.03
N LEU A 62 -19.53 1.26 -10.43
CA LEU A 62 -20.99 1.11 -10.57
C LEU A 62 -21.57 1.85 -11.79
N ILE A 63 -20.84 2.82 -12.35
CA ILE A 63 -21.26 3.63 -13.51
C ILE A 63 -21.68 2.77 -14.71
N PRO A 64 -20.94 1.71 -15.11
CA PRO A 64 -21.33 0.87 -16.24
C PRO A 64 -22.73 0.26 -16.05
N SER A 65 -23.05 -0.19 -14.83
CA SER A 65 -24.37 -0.75 -14.50
C SER A 65 -25.49 0.27 -14.72
N GLN A 66 -25.30 1.50 -14.25
CA GLN A 66 -26.28 2.59 -14.43
C GLN A 66 -26.43 3.01 -15.89
N TYR A 67 -25.33 2.98 -16.66
CA TYR A 67 -25.35 3.27 -18.10
C TYR A 67 -26.28 2.33 -18.86
N TYR A 68 -26.25 1.03 -18.56
CA TYR A 68 -27.14 0.07 -19.22
C TYR A 68 -28.61 0.37 -18.97
N GLY A 69 -28.99 0.85 -17.78
CA GLY A 69 -30.38 1.23 -17.47
C GLY A 69 -30.87 2.41 -18.31
N VAL A 70 -30.05 3.46 -18.43
CA VAL A 70 -30.39 4.67 -19.19
C VAL A 70 -30.43 4.41 -20.70
N LEU A 71 -29.50 3.60 -21.23
CA LEU A 71 -29.54 3.16 -22.63
C LEU A 71 -30.78 2.29 -22.92
N GLY A 72 -31.20 1.45 -21.98
CA GLY A 72 -32.40 0.61 -22.13
C GLY A 72 -33.69 1.42 -22.24
N ASN A 73 -33.80 2.49 -21.45
CA ASN A 73 -34.96 3.38 -21.45
C ASN A 73 -34.94 4.43 -22.57
N LYS A 74 -33.87 4.50 -23.38
CA LYS A 74 -33.66 5.49 -24.46
C LYS A 74 -33.81 6.96 -24.00
N ASP A 75 -33.46 7.25 -22.75
CA ASP A 75 -33.50 8.61 -22.19
C ASP A 75 -32.19 9.37 -22.50
N LEU A 76 -32.29 10.42 -23.32
CA LEU A 76 -31.14 11.22 -23.75
C LEU A 76 -30.67 12.21 -22.69
N ASP A 77 -31.57 12.71 -21.85
CA ASP A 77 -31.22 13.71 -20.83
C ASP A 77 -30.52 13.03 -19.64
N GLY A 78 -31.01 11.87 -19.22
CA GLY A 78 -30.33 11.00 -18.26
C GLY A 78 -28.94 10.56 -18.74
N PHE A 79 -28.78 10.29 -20.04
CA PHE A 79 -27.50 9.87 -20.60
C PHE A 79 -26.44 10.97 -20.54
N LYS A 80 -26.81 12.22 -20.88
CA LYS A 80 -25.91 13.37 -20.80
C LYS A 80 -25.45 13.63 -19.36
N ALA A 81 -26.39 13.62 -18.40
CA ALA A 81 -26.09 13.81 -16.99
C ALA A 81 -25.15 12.72 -16.44
N LEU A 82 -25.43 11.45 -16.76
CA LEU A 82 -24.60 10.31 -16.34
C LEU A 82 -23.20 10.36 -16.94
N THR A 83 -23.08 10.77 -18.20
CA THR A 83 -21.79 10.94 -18.88
C THR A 83 -20.97 12.04 -18.26
N PHE A 84 -21.58 13.18 -17.96
CA PHE A 84 -20.89 14.28 -17.28
C PHE A 84 -20.41 13.87 -15.88
N LEU A 85 -21.26 13.18 -15.11
CA LEU A 85 -20.91 12.64 -13.80
C LEU A 85 -19.76 11.62 -13.88
N ALA A 86 -19.74 10.77 -14.91
CA ALA A 86 -18.67 9.81 -15.12
C ALA A 86 -17.32 10.48 -15.41
N VAL A 87 -17.29 11.46 -16.30
CA VAL A 87 -16.07 12.24 -16.58
C VAL A 87 -15.59 12.96 -15.32
N ALA A 88 -16.51 13.58 -14.57
CA ALA A 88 -16.18 14.26 -13.32
C ALA A 88 -15.56 13.30 -12.27
N LEU A 89 -16.13 12.10 -12.10
CA LEU A 89 -15.59 11.09 -11.19
C LEU A 89 -14.25 10.52 -11.64
N ILE A 90 -14.01 10.37 -12.95
CA ILE A 90 -12.71 9.92 -13.48
C ILE A 90 -11.63 10.97 -13.21
N VAL A 91 -11.92 12.25 -13.47
CA VAL A 91 -11.00 13.35 -13.16
C VAL A 91 -10.71 13.39 -11.66
N LEU A 92 -11.76 13.29 -10.82
CA LEU A 92 -11.61 13.25 -9.38
C LEU A 92 -10.73 12.08 -8.92
N ASN A 93 -10.96 10.87 -9.43
CA ASN A 93 -10.14 9.70 -9.14
C ASN A 93 -8.66 9.93 -9.45
N SER A 94 -8.35 10.49 -10.62
CA SER A 94 -6.96 10.81 -10.99
C SER A 94 -6.33 11.82 -10.03
N THR A 95 -7.05 12.87 -9.64
CA THR A 95 -6.53 13.89 -8.72
C THR A 95 -6.24 13.32 -7.32
N LEU A 96 -7.15 12.48 -6.81
CA LEU A 96 -6.96 11.79 -5.53
C LEU A 96 -5.75 10.86 -5.58
N LYS A 97 -5.60 10.10 -6.67
CA LYS A 97 -4.43 9.23 -6.87
C LYS A 97 -3.12 10.01 -6.85
N SER A 98 -3.08 11.14 -7.55
CA SER A 98 -1.89 12.01 -7.56
C SER A 98 -1.59 12.58 -6.16
N PHE A 99 -2.62 12.93 -5.40
CA PHE A 99 -2.46 13.46 -4.05
C PHE A 99 -1.99 12.41 -3.04
N ASP A 100 -2.49 11.18 -3.14
CA ASP A 100 -2.01 10.02 -2.39
C ASP A 100 -0.52 9.78 -2.67
N GLN A 101 -0.13 9.75 -3.95
CA GLN A 101 1.27 9.58 -4.35
C GLN A 101 2.17 10.72 -3.84
N PHE A 102 1.70 11.96 -3.91
CA PHE A 102 2.43 13.13 -3.41
C PHE A 102 2.64 13.04 -1.89
N THR A 103 1.61 12.67 -1.15
CA THR A 103 1.67 12.50 0.32
C THR A 103 2.61 11.37 0.70
N CYS A 104 2.57 10.24 -0.03
CA CYS A 104 3.52 9.14 0.13
C CYS A 104 4.97 9.59 -0.06
N ASN A 105 5.23 10.40 -1.09
CA ASN A 105 6.56 10.91 -1.39
C ASN A 105 7.07 11.86 -0.30
N LEU A 106 6.23 12.77 0.21
CA LEU A 106 6.60 13.64 1.32
C LEU A 106 6.87 12.83 2.60
N LEU A 107 6.03 11.85 2.91
CA LEU A 107 6.19 10.99 4.07
C LEU A 107 7.49 10.18 3.99
N TYR A 108 7.82 9.64 2.80
CA TYR A 108 9.10 8.97 2.54
C TYR A 108 10.30 9.87 2.85
N VAL A 109 10.27 11.13 2.40
CA VAL A 109 11.36 12.10 2.67
C VAL A 109 11.43 12.44 4.15
N SER A 110 10.28 12.68 4.81
CA SER A 110 10.21 12.98 6.25
C SER A 110 10.82 11.84 7.07
N TRP A 111 10.39 10.61 6.80
CA TRP A 111 10.92 9.42 7.45
C TRP A 111 12.41 9.21 7.21
N ARG A 112 12.87 9.43 5.98
CA ARG A 112 14.30 9.37 5.69
C ARG A 112 15.08 10.39 6.51
N LYS A 113 14.59 11.63 6.59
CA LYS A 113 15.22 12.71 7.36
C LYS A 113 15.31 12.34 8.85
N ASP A 114 14.19 11.95 9.44
CA ASP A 114 14.11 11.56 10.86
C ASP A 114 15.03 10.39 11.19
N LEU A 115 15.08 9.36 10.32
CA LEU A 115 15.98 8.22 10.49
C LEU A 115 17.44 8.64 10.45
N THR A 116 17.80 9.45 9.45
CA THR A 116 19.19 9.91 9.30
C THR A 116 19.62 10.81 10.43
N GLU A 117 18.76 11.70 10.90
CA GLU A 117 19.06 12.63 12.00
C GLU A 117 19.20 11.88 13.32
N HIS A 118 18.32 10.91 13.59
CA HIS A 118 18.42 10.06 14.77
C HIS A 118 19.69 9.20 14.76
N LEU A 119 20.01 8.58 13.62
CA LEU A 119 21.22 7.78 13.47
C LEU A 119 22.48 8.65 13.61
N HIS A 120 22.47 9.84 13.02
CA HIS A 120 23.58 10.79 13.08
C HIS A 120 23.79 11.27 14.53
N GLN A 121 22.73 11.63 15.25
CA GLN A 121 22.82 12.00 16.66
C GLN A 121 23.36 10.85 17.52
N LEU A 122 22.95 9.60 17.27
CA LEU A 122 23.48 8.43 17.97
C LEU A 122 24.95 8.15 17.64
N TYR A 123 25.36 8.35 16.38
CA TYR A 123 26.73 8.16 15.92
C TYR A 123 27.71 9.16 16.57
N PHE A 124 27.29 10.41 16.72
CA PHE A 124 28.11 11.48 17.30
C PHE A 124 27.95 11.64 18.82
N ARG A 125 27.05 10.89 19.48
CA ARG A 125 26.91 10.93 20.94
C ARG A 125 28.09 10.22 21.62
N ALA A 126 28.88 10.98 22.37
CA ALA A 126 29.93 10.61 23.34
C ALA A 126 30.74 9.33 23.02
N ARG A 127 31.97 9.49 22.49
CA ARG A 127 33.02 8.46 22.30
C ARG A 127 32.68 7.26 21.40
N VAL A 128 31.44 7.09 20.92
CA VAL A 128 31.04 5.98 20.03
C VAL A 128 31.78 6.03 18.70
N TYR A 129 31.83 7.18 18.03
CA TYR A 129 32.61 7.37 16.78
C TYR A 129 34.05 6.86 16.89
N TYR A 130 34.77 7.31 17.93
CA TYR A 130 36.15 6.91 18.17
C TYR A 130 36.27 5.42 18.53
N THR A 131 35.33 4.88 19.31
CA THR A 131 35.36 3.47 19.72
C THR A 131 35.04 2.53 18.56
N LEU A 132 34.18 2.94 17.63
CA LEU A 132 33.78 2.15 16.45
C LEU A 132 34.82 2.24 15.32
N ASN A 133 35.46 3.40 15.13
CA ASN A 133 36.42 3.62 14.03
C ASN A 133 37.88 3.31 14.40
N VAL A 134 38.26 3.34 15.69
CA VAL A 134 39.66 3.17 16.15
C VAL A 134 39.86 1.93 17.02
N LEU A 135 38.83 1.44 17.72
CA LEU A 135 38.97 0.34 18.71
C LEU A 135 38.38 -1.00 18.25
N ARG A 136 37.73 -1.04 17.08
CA ARG A 136 37.05 -2.21 16.52
C ARG A 136 37.43 -2.43 15.06
N ASP A 137 38.52 -3.16 14.82
CA ASP A 137 38.90 -3.66 13.48
C ASP A 137 37.97 -4.80 12.99
N ASP A 138 36.99 -5.21 13.80
CA ASP A 138 36.00 -6.26 13.48
C ASP A 138 34.82 -5.76 12.62
N ILE A 139 34.73 -4.45 12.34
CA ILE A 139 33.61 -3.83 11.62
C ILE A 139 34.16 -2.87 10.53
N ASP A 140 34.75 -3.44 9.48
CA ASP A 140 35.30 -2.69 8.32
C ASP A 140 34.26 -1.83 7.57
N ASN A 141 32.97 -2.06 7.81
CA ASN A 141 31.89 -1.23 7.30
C ASN A 141 30.82 -1.07 8.38
N PRO A 142 30.53 0.15 8.90
CA PRO A 142 29.57 0.35 9.99
C PRO A 142 28.15 -0.12 9.66
N THR A 143 27.83 -0.39 8.39
CA THR A 143 26.55 -1.00 7.97
C THR A 143 26.62 -2.51 7.68
N GLY A 144 27.79 -3.07 7.38
CA GLY A 144 28.03 -4.50 7.17
C GLY A 144 26.90 -5.28 6.44
N TRP A 145 26.66 -6.51 6.85
CA TRP A 145 25.52 -7.35 6.41
C TRP A 145 24.17 -6.90 7.03
N LEU A 146 24.20 -6.03 8.04
CA LEU A 146 23.01 -5.53 8.74
C LEU A 146 22.14 -4.64 7.83
N GLY A 147 22.74 -3.84 6.95
CA GLY A 147 22.01 -3.05 5.96
C GLY A 147 21.15 -3.92 5.04
N PRO A 148 21.76 -4.84 4.26
CA PRO A 148 21.03 -5.80 3.43
C PRO A 148 19.96 -6.57 4.20
N VAL A 149 20.28 -7.10 5.39
CA VAL A 149 19.31 -7.85 6.21
C VAL A 149 18.14 -6.98 6.67
N SER A 150 18.37 -5.71 7.01
CA SER A 150 17.28 -4.81 7.36
C SER A 150 16.37 -4.53 6.17
N ILE A 151 16.92 -4.33 4.96
CA ILE A 151 16.15 -4.12 3.72
C ILE A 151 15.33 -5.36 3.40
N PHE A 152 15.94 -6.55 3.44
CA PHE A 152 15.25 -7.81 3.26
C PHE A 152 14.18 -8.05 4.33
N GLY A 153 14.44 -7.66 5.58
CA GLY A 153 13.47 -7.70 6.68
C GLY A 153 12.25 -6.81 6.41
N TYR A 154 12.46 -5.55 6.03
CA TYR A 154 11.40 -4.62 5.62
C TYR A 154 10.63 -5.14 4.41
N PHE A 155 11.31 -5.72 3.42
CA PHE A 155 10.69 -6.29 2.23
C PHE A 155 9.81 -7.50 2.57
N ILE A 156 10.28 -8.41 3.44
CA ILE A 156 9.51 -9.58 3.87
C ILE A 156 8.30 -9.17 4.72
N LEU A 157 8.48 -8.24 5.66
CA LEU A 157 7.37 -7.68 6.46
C LEU A 157 6.35 -6.98 5.57
N GLY A 158 6.81 -6.13 4.65
CA GLY A 158 5.97 -5.44 3.68
C GLY A 158 5.21 -6.43 2.79
N THR A 159 5.88 -7.48 2.32
CA THR A 159 5.27 -8.54 1.51
C THR A 159 4.23 -9.33 2.30
N MET A 160 4.48 -9.65 3.58
CA MET A 160 3.51 -10.34 4.43
C MET A 160 2.28 -9.49 4.69
N VAL A 161 2.46 -8.23 5.10
CA VAL A 161 1.34 -7.30 5.33
C VAL A 161 0.54 -7.08 4.05
N ASN A 162 1.22 -6.82 2.92
CA ASN A 162 0.57 -6.65 1.62
C ASN A 162 -0.17 -7.92 1.18
N LYS A 163 0.40 -9.12 1.40
CA LYS A 163 -0.24 -10.40 1.08
C LYS A 163 -1.48 -10.66 1.94
N THR A 164 -1.45 -10.32 3.23
CA THR A 164 -2.59 -10.47 4.14
C THR A 164 -3.73 -9.49 3.79
N LEU A 165 -3.40 -8.26 3.37
CA LEU A 165 -4.37 -7.26 2.91
C LEU A 165 -4.96 -7.57 1.52
N MET A 166 -4.13 -8.03 0.58
CA MET A 166 -4.58 -8.34 -0.79
C MET A 166 -5.46 -9.59 -0.87
N GLY A 167 -5.28 -10.58 0.01
CA GLY A 167 -6.10 -11.81 0.03
C GLY A 167 -7.62 -11.57 0.01
N PRO A 168 -8.19 -10.80 0.96
CA PRO A 168 -9.62 -10.50 0.98
C PRO A 168 -10.03 -9.55 -0.15
N ILE A 169 -9.18 -8.62 -0.59
CA ILE A 169 -9.50 -7.67 -1.66
C ILE A 169 -9.64 -8.40 -3.00
N VAL A 170 -8.65 -9.21 -3.36
CA VAL A 170 -8.62 -9.92 -4.65
C VAL A 170 -9.77 -10.92 -4.76
N THR A 171 -10.11 -11.63 -3.68
CA THR A 171 -11.25 -12.56 -3.70
C THR A 171 -12.58 -11.84 -3.92
N LYS A 172 -12.78 -10.67 -3.30
CA LYS A 172 -13.96 -9.83 -3.53
C LYS A 172 -13.98 -9.24 -4.95
N LEU A 173 -12.84 -8.80 -5.46
CA LEU A 173 -12.69 -8.23 -6.80
C LEU A 173 -12.95 -9.28 -7.89
N VAL A 174 -12.39 -10.48 -7.76
CA VAL A 174 -12.66 -11.61 -8.67
C VAL A 174 -14.13 -12.00 -8.64
N GLN A 175 -14.76 -12.01 -7.46
CA GLN A 175 -16.19 -12.29 -7.36
C GLN A 175 -17.03 -11.19 -8.03
N GLN A 176 -16.63 -9.93 -7.88
CA GLN A 176 -17.25 -8.80 -8.57
C GLN A 176 -17.12 -8.92 -10.09
N GLU A 177 -15.93 -9.18 -10.62
CA GLU A 177 -15.72 -9.35 -12.07
C GLU A 177 -16.49 -10.55 -12.62
N LYS A 178 -16.60 -11.64 -11.86
CA LYS A 178 -17.42 -12.80 -12.25
C LYS A 178 -18.90 -12.43 -12.33
N LEU A 179 -19.43 -11.69 -11.36
CA LEU A 179 -20.82 -11.22 -11.37
C LEU A 179 -21.07 -10.23 -12.51
N GLU A 180 -20.12 -9.33 -12.77
CA GLU A 180 -20.21 -8.39 -13.88
C GLU A 180 -20.16 -9.13 -15.24
N GLY A 181 -19.29 -10.13 -15.37
CA GLY A 181 -19.21 -10.98 -16.55
C GLY A 181 -20.50 -11.76 -16.80
N ASP A 182 -21.08 -12.35 -15.76
CA ASP A 182 -22.34 -13.11 -15.86
C ASP A 182 -23.52 -12.19 -16.22
N PHE A 183 -23.54 -10.97 -15.67
CA PHE A 183 -24.50 -9.94 -16.06
C PHE A 183 -24.35 -9.57 -17.54
N ARG A 184 -23.13 -9.31 -18.02
CA ARG A 184 -22.85 -9.01 -19.44
C ARG A 184 -23.24 -10.17 -20.37
N PHE A 185 -22.99 -11.42 -19.96
CA PHE A 185 -23.34 -12.62 -20.72
C PHE A 185 -24.86 -12.80 -20.84
N LYS A 186 -25.60 -12.73 -19.73
CA LYS A 186 -27.07 -12.79 -19.74
C LYS A 186 -27.67 -11.66 -20.57
N HIS A 187 -27.10 -10.47 -20.48
CA HIS A 187 -27.54 -9.33 -21.28
C HIS A 187 -27.34 -9.57 -22.79
N MET A 188 -26.24 -10.22 -23.18
CA MET A 188 -26.02 -10.63 -24.57
C MET A 188 -27.03 -11.68 -25.03
N GLN A 189 -27.31 -12.70 -24.22
CA GLN A 189 -28.30 -13.73 -24.56
C GLN A 189 -29.70 -13.15 -24.78
N ILE A 190 -30.12 -12.19 -23.97
CA ILE A 190 -31.40 -11.48 -24.15
C ILE A 190 -31.41 -10.74 -25.49
N ARG A 191 -30.31 -10.07 -25.87
CA ARG A 191 -30.23 -9.37 -27.17
C ARG A 191 -30.27 -10.31 -28.37
N VAL A 192 -29.55 -11.43 -28.32
CA VAL A 192 -29.47 -12.40 -29.42
C VAL A 192 -30.77 -13.20 -29.56
N ASN A 193 -31.42 -13.55 -28.44
CA ASN A 193 -32.65 -14.34 -28.43
C ASN A 193 -33.92 -13.49 -28.28
N ALA A 194 -33.84 -12.17 -28.52
CA ALA A 194 -34.97 -11.25 -28.36
C ALA A 194 -36.17 -11.62 -29.27
N GLU A 195 -35.89 -12.01 -30.52
CA GLU A 195 -36.91 -12.39 -31.50
C GLU A 195 -37.69 -13.66 -31.11
N PRO A 196 -37.04 -14.82 -30.82
CA PRO A 196 -37.76 -16.00 -30.35
C PRO A 196 -38.43 -15.77 -28.99
N ALA A 197 -37.82 -15.00 -28.07
CA ALA A 197 -38.43 -14.68 -26.77
C ALA A 197 -39.73 -13.85 -26.90
N ALA A 198 -39.80 -12.94 -27.88
CA ALA A 198 -40.99 -12.15 -28.17
C ALA A 198 -42.14 -13.02 -28.73
N PHE A 199 -41.83 -14.06 -29.51
CA PHE A 199 -42.81 -15.02 -30.02
C PHE A 199 -43.38 -15.95 -28.93
N TYR A 200 -42.60 -16.29 -27.89
CA TYR A 200 -43.01 -17.22 -26.83
C TYR A 200 -43.71 -16.59 -25.61
N ARG A 201 -43.91 -15.26 -25.56
CA ARG A 201 -44.62 -14.51 -24.50
C ARG A 201 -44.35 -15.08 -23.09
N TYR A 202 -43.10 -14.90 -22.63
CA TYR A 202 -42.61 -15.23 -21.29
C TYR A 202 -43.29 -14.32 -20.25
N ARG A 203 -44.55 -14.62 -19.93
CA ARG A 203 -45.24 -14.13 -18.73
C ARG A 203 -45.03 -15.23 -17.68
N ASP A 204 -44.47 -14.89 -16.53
CA ASP A 204 -44.43 -15.76 -15.33
C ASP A 204 -43.19 -16.68 -15.12
N CYS A 205 -41.97 -16.17 -15.30
CA CYS A 205 -40.79 -16.75 -14.62
C CYS A 205 -39.75 -15.67 -14.29
N PHE A 206 -40.08 -14.87 -13.28
CA PHE A 206 -39.16 -14.11 -12.44
C PHE A 206 -39.58 -14.30 -10.99
#